data_AF-A0A0F5PP33-F1
#
_entry.id   AF-A0A0F5PP33-F1
#
_cell.length_a   1.000
_cell.length_b   1.000
_cell.length_c   1.000
_cell.angle_alpha   90.00
_cell.angle_beta   90.00
_cell.angle_gamma   90.00
#
_symmetry.space_group_name_H-M   'P 1'
#
loop_
_entity.id
_entity.type
_entity.pdbx_description
1 polymer ?
#
loop_
_entity_poly.entity_id
_entity_poly.type
_entity_poly.pdbx_seq_one_letter_code
_entity_poly.pdbx_strand_id
1 'polypeptide(L)'
;MSKKNELVVAQALAVKTGLILPNDDISEIVSEAVKGIAEDGDIVCVTEAVVARSQNRYVTCDDLSKMIKEGFKLNPGSTLAVVYPIASRNRFALVLKAIAKATDGGRVIVTFPIPSDEVGNQVIDPEMARIRLGLKTVYKHLTSARGSTPHLNILIREVITALILQSLGYSIVGMRKILGTGLSDITVRTPEGLIAPLEVTFTDHQKAAKKAVEILADMPEARKAFAAGVDLGRKEFVLFDALKYVSGDENPIYQISFADKLDAFADDEAIYSEELGNEMFKHPITGVDYRRLYLDLIEETGAKGEVIFTNNPFKVYEMGYLDGIILGEVHARKFRKDLFLAFGAKVPVKTLDEIGPAPWGVIGSNVSDYQKGVLKLLPEDADGTAEKIREKILEKTGKDVDVLILATELTKTQILVYMNWQTHIHL
;
A
#
# COMPACT_ATOMS: atom_id res chain seq x y z
N MET A 1 58.76 -12.21 -3.79
CA MET A 1 57.86 -11.04 -3.83
C MET A 1 56.50 -11.47 -3.30
N SER A 2 56.24 -11.30 -1.99
CA SER A 2 54.89 -11.51 -1.46
C SER A 2 54.04 -10.29 -1.77
N LYS A 3 52.86 -10.49 -2.36
CA LYS A 3 51.82 -9.46 -2.41
C LYS A 3 51.40 -9.20 -0.96
N LYS A 4 51.80 -8.04 -0.41
CA LYS A 4 51.19 -7.53 0.83
C LYS A 4 49.70 -7.37 0.55
N ASN A 5 48.85 -8.00 1.36
CA ASN A 5 47.43 -7.69 1.39
C ASN A 5 47.30 -6.24 1.88
N GLU A 6 47.01 -5.31 0.98
CA GLU A 6 46.59 -3.97 1.35
C GLU A 6 45.21 -4.05 1.99
N LEU A 7 45.15 -3.70 3.27
CA LEU A 7 43.91 -3.54 4.01
C LEU A 7 43.27 -2.23 3.54
N VAL A 8 42.24 -2.32 2.70
CA VAL A 8 41.43 -1.15 2.31
C VAL A 8 40.52 -0.80 3.48
N VAL A 9 40.77 0.34 4.12
CA VAL A 9 39.94 0.86 5.21
C VAL A 9 39.09 1.99 4.65
N ALA A 10 37.79 1.77 4.60
CA ALA A 10 36.81 2.80 4.25
C ALA A 10 36.38 3.58 5.48
N GLN A 11 36.33 4.91 5.37
CA GLN A 11 35.76 5.78 6.40
C GLN A 11 34.63 6.63 5.80
N ALA A 12 33.57 6.86 6.56
CA ALA A 12 32.48 7.74 6.14
C ALA A 12 32.39 8.92 7.12
N LEU A 13 32.46 10.14 6.60
CA LEU A 13 32.33 11.37 7.36
C LEU A 13 31.05 12.10 6.95
N ALA A 14 30.23 12.48 7.93
CA ALA A 14 29.11 13.37 7.67
C ALA A 14 29.59 14.83 7.61
N VAL A 15 29.36 15.50 6.49
CA VAL A 15 29.71 16.91 6.29
C VAL A 15 28.47 17.77 6.47
N LYS A 16 28.54 18.73 7.38
CA LYS A 16 27.44 19.65 7.66
C LYS A 16 27.52 20.85 6.72
N THR A 17 26.38 21.22 6.17
CA THR A 17 26.19 22.49 5.44
C THR A 17 25.24 23.41 6.18
N GLY A 18 25.18 24.67 5.74
CA GLY A 18 24.09 25.57 6.10
C GLY A 18 22.74 25.11 5.54
N LEU A 19 21.68 25.87 5.83
CA LEU A 19 20.38 25.62 5.22
C LEU A 19 20.46 25.91 3.72
N ILE A 20 20.31 24.88 2.90
CA ILE A 20 20.15 25.03 1.45
C ILE A 20 18.79 25.67 1.17
N LEU A 21 18.77 26.72 0.37
CA LEU A 21 17.61 27.49 -0.06
C LEU A 21 17.38 27.35 -1.58
N PRO A 22 16.17 27.68 -2.06
CA PRO A 22 15.90 27.75 -3.48
C PRO A 22 16.83 28.73 -4.22
N ASN A 23 17.37 28.27 -5.35
CA ASN A 23 18.31 28.98 -6.24
C ASN A 23 19.74 29.13 -5.69
N ASP A 24 20.09 28.42 -4.62
CA ASP A 24 21.48 28.35 -4.15
C ASP A 24 22.40 27.65 -5.17
N ASP A 25 23.66 28.09 -5.22
CA ASP A 25 24.71 27.38 -5.95
C ASP A 25 25.20 26.19 -5.12
N ILE A 26 24.65 25.01 -5.43
CA ILE A 26 24.99 23.78 -4.70
C ILE A 26 26.46 23.37 -4.91
N SER A 27 27.04 23.66 -6.08
CA SER A 27 28.44 23.34 -6.37
C SER A 27 29.37 24.20 -5.51
N GLU A 28 29.05 25.48 -5.35
CA GLU A 28 29.78 26.38 -4.45
C GLU A 28 29.65 25.95 -2.98
N ILE A 29 28.45 25.57 -2.53
CA ILE A 29 28.22 25.16 -1.15
C ILE A 29 28.94 23.84 -0.83
N VAL A 30 28.84 22.84 -1.71
CA VAL A 30 29.48 21.54 -1.50
C VAL A 30 31.00 21.69 -1.51
N SER A 31 31.55 22.42 -2.48
CA SER A 31 33.00 22.64 -2.58
C SER A 31 33.58 23.37 -1.38
N GLU A 32 32.87 24.35 -0.81
CA GLU A 32 33.31 25.00 0.43
C GLU A 32 33.18 24.08 1.64
N ALA A 33 32.13 23.25 1.70
CA ALA A 33 31.90 22.34 2.81
C ALA A 33 32.94 21.21 2.92
N VAL A 34 33.52 20.78 1.80
CA VAL A 34 34.56 19.74 1.76
C VAL A 34 35.99 20.30 1.74
N LYS A 35 36.13 21.63 1.76
CA LYS A 35 37.43 22.29 1.71
C LYS A 35 38.27 21.96 2.94
N GLY A 36 39.50 21.50 2.70
CA GLY A 36 40.41 21.04 3.76
C GLY A 36 40.04 19.68 4.37
N ILE A 37 39.06 18.99 3.78
CA ILE A 37 38.59 17.67 4.19
C ILE A 37 38.75 16.65 3.06
N ALA A 38 38.44 17.03 1.83
CA ALA A 38 38.53 16.16 0.66
C ALA A 38 39.99 15.82 0.30
N GLU A 39 40.22 14.55 -0.08
CA GLU A 39 41.47 14.04 -0.63
C GLU A 39 41.25 13.40 -2.01
N ASP A 40 42.33 13.19 -2.76
CA ASP A 40 42.26 12.59 -4.10
C ASP A 40 41.71 11.15 -4.01
N GLY A 41 40.71 10.84 -4.82
CA GLY A 41 40.03 9.53 -4.83
C GLY A 41 38.90 9.38 -3.80
N ASP A 42 38.56 10.44 -3.06
CA ASP A 42 37.36 10.46 -2.23
C ASP A 42 36.07 10.48 -3.07
N ILE A 43 34.97 10.02 -2.47
CA ILE A 43 33.63 10.10 -3.07
C ILE A 43 32.77 11.05 -2.24
N VAL A 44 32.39 12.18 -2.83
CA VAL A 44 31.50 13.17 -2.22
C VAL A 44 30.06 12.82 -2.56
N CYS A 45 29.29 12.48 -1.53
CA CYS A 45 27.91 12.03 -1.64
C CYS A 45 26.92 13.13 -1.24
N VAL A 46 26.21 13.70 -2.22
CA VAL A 46 25.22 14.76 -2.01
C VAL A 46 23.82 14.18 -2.08
N THR A 47 22.96 14.52 -1.12
CA THR A 47 21.58 14.03 -1.16
C THR A 47 20.79 14.68 -2.30
N GLU A 48 20.07 13.88 -3.06
CA GLU A 48 19.17 14.33 -4.13
C GLU A 48 18.19 15.42 -3.64
N ALA A 49 17.75 15.25 -2.39
CA ALA A 49 16.86 16.15 -1.70
C ALA A 49 17.36 17.60 -1.58
N VAL A 50 18.66 17.83 -1.42
CA VAL A 50 19.24 19.18 -1.32
C VAL A 50 19.50 19.77 -2.70
N VAL A 51 19.86 18.94 -3.68
CA VAL A 51 20.05 19.36 -5.08
C VAL A 51 18.73 19.83 -5.67
N ALA A 52 17.65 19.06 -5.49
CA ALA A 52 16.32 19.47 -5.93
C ALA A 52 15.88 20.81 -5.30
N ARG A 53 16.24 21.03 -4.02
CA ARG A 53 15.93 22.27 -3.34
C ARG A 53 16.70 23.44 -3.93
N SER A 54 18.00 23.31 -4.13
CA SER A 54 18.83 24.39 -4.72
C SER A 54 18.37 24.74 -6.12
N GLN A 55 17.87 23.76 -6.88
CA GLN A 55 17.26 23.95 -8.20
C GLN A 55 15.81 24.46 -8.15
N ASN A 56 15.27 24.81 -6.97
CA ASN A 56 13.89 25.27 -6.78
C ASN A 56 12.82 24.31 -7.38
N ARG A 57 13.05 23.00 -7.28
CA ARG A 57 12.20 21.95 -7.87
C ARG A 57 10.98 21.66 -7.00
N TYR A 58 9.97 22.53 -7.10
CA TYR A 58 8.72 22.43 -6.35
C TYR A 58 7.50 22.54 -7.25
N VAL A 59 6.42 21.83 -6.87
CA VAL A 59 5.11 21.98 -7.51
C VAL A 59 4.01 21.94 -6.45
N THR A 60 3.00 22.78 -6.60
CA THR A 60 1.82 22.76 -5.72
C THR A 60 0.80 21.73 -6.21
N CYS A 61 -0.05 21.22 -5.32
CA CYS A 61 -1.17 20.37 -5.71
C CYS A 61 -2.10 21.08 -6.70
N ASP A 62 -2.24 22.40 -6.61
CA ASP A 62 -3.09 23.19 -7.51
C ASP A 62 -2.52 23.21 -8.93
N ASP A 63 -1.23 23.51 -9.06
CA ASP A 63 -0.59 23.53 -10.38
C ASP A 63 -0.50 22.13 -10.97
N LEU A 64 -0.19 21.12 -10.16
CA LEU A 64 -0.20 19.73 -10.58
C LEU A 64 -1.61 19.29 -11.03
N SER A 65 -2.67 19.70 -10.34
CA SER A 65 -4.05 19.36 -10.73
C SER A 65 -4.43 19.94 -12.09
N LYS A 66 -3.98 21.17 -12.42
CA LYS A 66 -4.18 21.78 -13.74
C LYS A 66 -3.44 20.99 -14.82
N MET A 67 -2.18 20.63 -14.57
CA MET A 67 -1.39 19.80 -15.49
C MET A 67 -2.02 18.42 -15.72
N ILE A 68 -2.59 17.79 -14.69
CA ILE A 68 -3.33 16.53 -14.83
C ILE A 68 -4.59 16.74 -15.68
N LYS A 69 -5.38 17.78 -15.37
CA LYS A 69 -6.62 18.11 -16.10
C LYS A 69 -6.34 18.34 -17.58
N GLU A 70 -5.30 19.10 -17.93
CA GLU A 70 -4.86 19.32 -19.31
C GLU A 70 -4.32 18.04 -19.95
N GLY A 71 -3.46 17.31 -19.22
CA GLY A 71 -2.80 16.10 -19.71
C GLY A 71 -3.75 14.96 -20.05
N PHE A 72 -4.88 14.88 -19.37
CA PHE A 72 -5.95 13.90 -19.60
C PHE A 72 -7.17 14.48 -20.32
N LYS A 73 -7.23 15.81 -20.52
CA LYS A 73 -8.38 16.54 -21.09
C LYS A 73 -9.68 16.29 -20.30
N LEU A 74 -9.60 16.40 -18.97
CA LEU A 74 -10.71 16.07 -18.08
C LEU A 74 -11.79 17.15 -18.06
N ASN A 75 -13.03 16.71 -17.92
CA ASN A 75 -14.19 17.55 -17.67
C ASN A 75 -14.55 17.52 -16.18
N PRO A 76 -15.33 18.49 -15.67
CA PRO A 76 -15.88 18.39 -14.33
C PRO A 76 -16.68 17.11 -14.15
N GLY A 77 -16.44 16.39 -13.05
CA GLY A 77 -17.08 15.11 -12.78
C GLY A 77 -16.38 13.89 -13.41
N SER A 78 -15.24 14.06 -14.07
CA SER A 78 -14.49 12.94 -14.68
C SER A 78 -14.05 11.89 -13.66
N THR A 79 -13.91 10.64 -14.12
CA THR A 79 -13.46 9.51 -13.30
C THR A 79 -12.03 9.12 -13.65
N LEU A 80 -11.13 9.17 -12.67
CA LEU A 80 -9.75 8.72 -12.82
C LEU A 80 -9.50 7.43 -12.06
N ALA A 81 -8.80 6.50 -12.69
CA ALA A 81 -8.23 5.32 -12.06
C ALA A 81 -6.79 5.57 -11.65
N VAL A 82 -6.42 5.20 -10.42
CA VAL A 82 -5.05 5.18 -9.92
C VAL A 82 -4.69 3.72 -9.62
N VAL A 83 -3.86 3.14 -10.48
CA VAL A 83 -3.51 1.71 -10.43
C VAL A 83 -2.17 1.54 -9.74
N TYR A 84 -2.18 0.73 -8.70
CA TYR A 84 -1.02 0.30 -7.90
C TYR A 84 -0.11 1.43 -7.41
N PRO A 85 -0.67 2.44 -6.70
CA PRO A 85 0.17 3.46 -6.09
C PRO A 85 0.99 2.90 -4.93
N ILE A 86 2.14 3.53 -4.68
CA ILE A 86 2.92 3.29 -3.46
C ILE A 86 2.11 3.79 -2.25
N ALA A 87 1.90 2.93 -1.26
CA ALA A 87 1.21 3.24 -0.02
C ALA A 87 2.10 4.09 0.91
N SER A 88 2.13 5.39 0.63
CA SER A 88 3.00 6.34 1.32
C SER A 88 2.34 7.69 1.55
N ARG A 89 2.48 8.20 2.78
CA ARG A 89 2.11 9.59 3.12
C ARG A 89 3.08 10.60 2.49
N ASN A 90 4.35 10.23 2.34
CA ASN A 90 5.39 11.14 1.87
C ASN A 90 5.51 11.17 0.34
N ARG A 91 5.37 10.03 -0.34
CA ARG A 91 5.58 9.96 -1.79
C ARG A 91 4.32 10.19 -2.61
N PHE A 92 3.15 9.80 -2.10
CA PHE A 92 1.97 9.69 -2.95
C PHE A 92 0.73 10.45 -2.46
N ALA A 93 0.61 10.75 -1.15
CA ALA A 93 -0.57 11.43 -0.62
C ALA A 93 -0.92 12.75 -1.34
N LEU A 94 0.06 13.65 -1.54
CA LEU A 94 -0.19 14.91 -2.23
C LEU A 94 -0.35 14.77 -3.75
N VAL A 95 0.24 13.72 -4.34
CA VAL A 95 0.01 13.37 -5.75
C VAL A 95 -1.46 12.94 -5.92
N LEU A 96 -1.96 12.05 -5.05
CA LEU A 96 -3.36 11.63 -5.05
C LEU A 96 -4.30 12.80 -4.80
N LYS A 97 -3.97 13.70 -3.87
CA LYS A 97 -4.76 14.92 -3.64
C LYS A 97 -4.86 15.77 -4.91
N ALA A 98 -3.75 15.96 -5.64
CA ALA A 98 -3.77 16.69 -6.91
C ALA A 98 -4.60 15.98 -8.00
N ILE A 99 -4.51 14.65 -8.07
CA ILE A 99 -5.34 13.81 -8.96
C ILE A 99 -6.82 14.00 -8.64
N ALA A 100 -7.21 13.94 -7.37
CA ALA A 100 -8.59 14.12 -6.94
C ALA A 100 -9.11 15.53 -7.27
N LYS A 101 -8.31 16.58 -7.01
CA LYS A 101 -8.64 17.97 -7.41
C LYS A 101 -8.84 18.12 -8.92
N ALA A 102 -8.05 17.40 -9.73
CA ALA A 102 -8.15 17.48 -11.19
C ALA A 102 -9.49 16.96 -11.73
N THR A 103 -10.19 16.10 -10.99
CA THR A 103 -11.51 15.57 -11.37
C THR A 103 -12.64 16.58 -11.17
N ASP A 104 -12.41 17.65 -10.39
CA ASP A 104 -13.37 18.74 -10.18
C ASP A 104 -14.75 18.23 -9.71
N GLY A 105 -14.73 17.52 -8.57
CA GLY A 105 -15.89 16.88 -7.96
C GLY A 105 -16.27 15.51 -8.55
N GLY A 106 -15.40 14.92 -9.36
CA GLY A 106 -15.60 13.62 -9.98
C GLY A 106 -15.27 12.45 -9.05
N ARG A 107 -14.74 11.37 -9.62
CA ARG A 107 -14.47 10.11 -8.91
C ARG A 107 -13.02 9.69 -9.08
N VAL A 108 -12.42 9.19 -8.01
CA VAL A 108 -11.08 8.59 -8.04
C VAL A 108 -11.17 7.16 -7.52
N ILE A 109 -10.76 6.22 -8.36
CA ILE A 109 -10.73 4.79 -8.05
C ILE A 109 -9.28 4.40 -7.82
N VAL A 110 -8.93 3.97 -6.62
CA VAL A 110 -7.60 3.49 -6.28
C VAL A 110 -7.60 1.97 -6.25
N THR A 111 -6.70 1.34 -7.01
CA THR A 111 -6.48 -0.10 -6.93
C THR A 111 -5.13 -0.38 -6.28
N PHE A 112 -5.14 -1.10 -5.16
CA PHE A 112 -3.92 -1.56 -4.50
C PHE A 112 -3.63 -3.02 -4.87
N PRO A 113 -2.36 -3.41 -5.08
CA PRO A 113 -1.98 -4.81 -5.21
C PRO A 113 -2.12 -5.54 -3.85
N ILE A 114 -2.19 -6.87 -3.89
CA ILE A 114 -2.29 -7.74 -2.71
C ILE A 114 -1.01 -8.58 -2.56
N PRO A 115 -0.36 -8.62 -1.37
CA PRO A 115 -0.74 -7.93 -0.13
C PRO A 115 -0.04 -6.57 0.07
N SER A 116 0.92 -6.25 -0.79
CA SER A 116 1.83 -5.11 -0.65
C SER A 116 2.04 -4.41 -1.98
N ASP A 117 2.37 -3.11 -1.91
CA ASP A 117 2.81 -2.35 -3.08
C ASP A 117 4.16 -2.83 -3.64
N GLU A 118 4.59 -2.26 -4.76
CA GLU A 118 5.84 -2.67 -5.44
C GLU A 118 7.12 -2.41 -4.64
N VAL A 119 7.08 -1.62 -3.57
CA VAL A 119 8.23 -1.37 -2.69
C VAL A 119 8.10 -2.10 -1.35
N GLY A 120 7.09 -2.95 -1.20
CA GLY A 120 6.90 -3.83 -0.06
C GLY A 120 6.08 -3.24 1.09
N ASN A 121 5.48 -2.06 0.94
CA ASN A 121 4.57 -1.56 1.98
C ASN A 121 3.30 -2.41 1.98
N GLN A 122 3.00 -3.01 3.14
CA GLN A 122 1.78 -3.78 3.31
C GLN A 122 0.55 -2.87 3.26
N VAL A 123 -0.40 -3.21 2.40
CA VAL A 123 -1.66 -2.47 2.24
C VAL A 123 -2.87 -3.24 2.78
N ILE A 124 -2.71 -4.55 2.94
CA ILE A 124 -3.69 -5.45 3.54
C ILE A 124 -2.97 -6.61 4.23
N ASP A 125 -3.51 -7.12 5.34
CA ASP A 125 -2.93 -8.28 6.02
C ASP A 125 -2.78 -9.50 5.06
N PRO A 126 -1.57 -10.05 4.86
CA PRO A 126 -1.33 -11.09 3.87
C PRO A 126 -2.07 -12.40 4.14
N GLU A 127 -2.14 -12.81 5.41
CA GLU A 127 -2.78 -14.07 5.79
C GLU A 127 -4.29 -13.98 5.59
N MET A 128 -4.90 -12.89 6.07
CA MET A 128 -6.31 -12.61 5.89
C MET A 128 -6.67 -12.50 4.41
N ALA A 129 -5.91 -11.74 3.60
CA ALA A 129 -6.18 -11.60 2.17
C ALA A 129 -6.12 -12.94 1.44
N ARG A 130 -5.10 -13.77 1.72
CA ARG A 130 -4.95 -15.11 1.15
C ARG A 130 -6.15 -16.01 1.50
N ILE A 131 -6.54 -16.05 2.77
CA ILE A 131 -7.67 -16.87 3.22
C ILE A 131 -8.97 -16.34 2.61
N ARG A 132 -9.17 -15.02 2.60
CA ARG A 132 -10.39 -14.39 2.08
C ARG A 132 -10.58 -14.71 0.60
N LEU A 133 -9.57 -14.47 -0.23
CA LEU A 133 -9.63 -14.80 -1.66
C LEU A 133 -9.88 -16.30 -1.89
N GLY A 134 -9.22 -17.17 -1.12
CA GLY A 134 -9.48 -18.61 -1.16
C GLY A 134 -10.93 -18.97 -0.81
N LEU A 135 -11.51 -18.35 0.23
CA LEU A 135 -12.92 -18.53 0.59
C LEU A 135 -13.86 -18.02 -0.50
N LYS A 136 -13.55 -16.90 -1.15
CA LYS A 136 -14.33 -16.38 -2.28
C LYS A 136 -14.28 -17.32 -3.49
N THR A 137 -13.12 -17.87 -3.84
CA THR A 137 -13.01 -18.89 -4.90
C THR A 137 -13.86 -20.12 -4.57
N VAL A 138 -13.78 -20.62 -3.33
CA VAL A 138 -14.62 -21.74 -2.88
C VAL A 138 -16.11 -21.37 -2.96
N TYR A 139 -16.50 -20.19 -2.50
CA TYR A 139 -17.87 -19.70 -2.58
C TYR A 139 -18.38 -19.68 -4.02
N LYS A 140 -17.65 -19.04 -4.93
CA LYS A 140 -17.95 -18.95 -6.38
C LYS A 140 -18.13 -20.33 -7.01
N HIS A 141 -17.25 -21.28 -6.71
CA HIS A 141 -17.37 -22.65 -7.22
C HIS A 141 -18.60 -23.37 -6.65
N LEU A 142 -18.83 -23.28 -5.34
CA LEU A 142 -19.98 -23.93 -4.69
C LEU A 142 -21.31 -23.36 -5.19
N THR A 143 -21.43 -22.04 -5.35
CA THR A 143 -22.66 -21.41 -5.83
C THR A 143 -22.95 -21.77 -7.29
N SER A 144 -21.90 -21.88 -8.12
CA SER A 144 -22.02 -22.32 -9.52
C SER A 144 -22.46 -23.78 -9.62
N ALA A 145 -21.96 -24.65 -8.72
CA ALA A 145 -22.32 -26.08 -8.68
C ALA A 145 -23.63 -26.39 -7.93
N ARG A 146 -24.17 -25.41 -7.16
CA ARG A 146 -25.34 -25.58 -6.28
C ARG A 146 -26.58 -26.06 -7.02
N GLY A 147 -26.75 -25.68 -8.29
CA GLY A 147 -27.98 -25.88 -9.09
C GLY A 147 -28.77 -27.14 -8.76
N SER A 148 -28.22 -28.32 -9.02
CA SER A 148 -28.85 -29.63 -8.78
C SER A 148 -28.46 -30.29 -7.45
N THR A 149 -27.75 -29.58 -6.58
CA THR A 149 -26.99 -30.19 -5.48
C THR A 149 -27.25 -29.50 -4.13
N PRO A 150 -28.44 -29.69 -3.51
CA PRO A 150 -28.84 -28.96 -2.30
C PRO A 150 -27.93 -29.18 -1.08
N HIS A 151 -27.21 -30.31 -1.02
CA HIS A 151 -26.30 -30.61 0.08
C HIS A 151 -25.09 -29.65 0.16
N LEU A 152 -24.74 -28.97 -0.95
CA LEU A 152 -23.69 -27.95 -0.95
C LEU A 152 -24.04 -26.73 -0.09
N ASN A 153 -25.32 -26.53 0.26
CA ASN A 153 -25.75 -25.45 1.15
C ASN A 153 -25.04 -25.53 2.52
N ILE A 154 -24.66 -26.72 2.99
CA ILE A 154 -23.93 -26.90 4.25
C ILE A 154 -22.53 -26.27 4.15
N LEU A 155 -21.85 -26.42 3.02
CA LEU A 155 -20.53 -25.81 2.80
C LEU A 155 -20.68 -24.31 2.52
N ILE A 156 -21.68 -23.90 1.74
CA ILE A 156 -21.95 -22.50 1.43
C ILE A 156 -22.19 -21.68 2.70
N ARG A 157 -22.99 -22.18 3.66
CA ARG A 157 -23.22 -21.46 4.93
C ARG A 157 -21.95 -21.29 5.76
N GLU A 158 -21.03 -22.27 5.73
CA GLU A 158 -19.77 -22.22 6.47
C GLU A 158 -18.84 -21.19 5.83
N VAL A 159 -18.76 -21.15 4.50
CA VAL A 159 -17.98 -20.15 3.77
C VAL A 159 -18.53 -18.74 3.97
N ILE A 160 -19.86 -18.55 3.88
CA ILE A 160 -20.51 -17.26 4.18
C ILE A 160 -20.21 -16.82 5.62
N THR A 161 -20.31 -17.75 6.58
CA THR A 161 -19.98 -17.47 7.99
C THR A 161 -18.53 -17.00 8.11
N ALA A 162 -17.58 -17.69 7.49
CA ALA A 162 -16.18 -17.32 7.52
C ALA A 162 -15.92 -15.93 6.89
N LEU A 163 -16.51 -15.64 5.73
CA LEU A 163 -16.38 -14.34 5.06
C LEU A 163 -16.95 -13.19 5.90
N ILE A 164 -18.11 -13.41 6.52
CA ILE A 164 -18.75 -12.44 7.44
C ILE A 164 -17.89 -12.23 8.68
N LEU A 165 -17.38 -13.29 9.29
CA LEU A 165 -16.56 -13.18 10.49
C LEU A 165 -15.26 -12.43 10.22
N GLN A 166 -14.64 -12.60 9.05
CA GLN A 166 -13.52 -11.75 8.62
C GLN A 166 -13.92 -10.27 8.52
N SER A 167 -15.10 -9.97 7.98
CA SER A 167 -15.63 -8.60 7.95
C SER A 167 -15.82 -8.00 9.36
N LEU A 168 -16.09 -8.84 10.36
CA LEU A 168 -16.22 -8.47 11.77
C LEU A 168 -14.89 -8.49 12.54
N GLY A 169 -13.75 -8.72 11.86
CA GLY A 169 -12.41 -8.69 12.45
C GLY A 169 -11.92 -10.01 13.06
N TYR A 170 -12.62 -11.13 12.83
CA TYR A 170 -12.16 -12.45 13.25
C TYR A 170 -11.19 -13.03 12.21
N SER A 171 -10.12 -13.68 12.66
CA SER A 171 -9.25 -14.45 11.78
C SER A 171 -9.73 -15.90 11.70
N ILE A 172 -9.75 -16.48 10.50
CA ILE A 172 -10.11 -17.88 10.31
C ILE A 172 -8.86 -18.73 10.46
N VAL A 173 -8.83 -19.57 11.48
CA VAL A 173 -7.68 -20.43 11.82
C VAL A 173 -7.81 -21.81 11.18
N GLY A 174 -9.04 -22.32 11.08
CA GLY A 174 -9.31 -23.62 10.48
C GLY A 174 -10.76 -23.77 10.05
N MET A 175 -11.01 -24.68 9.12
CA MET A 175 -12.34 -25.08 8.68
C MET A 175 -12.33 -26.57 8.36
N ARG A 176 -12.97 -27.38 9.19
CA ARG A 176 -12.85 -28.86 9.13
C ARG A 176 -13.18 -29.44 7.75
N LYS A 177 -14.26 -28.96 7.13
CA LYS A 177 -14.77 -29.49 5.85
C LYS A 177 -14.09 -28.89 4.62
N ILE A 178 -13.49 -27.70 4.74
CA ILE A 178 -12.94 -26.93 3.61
C ILE A 178 -11.41 -26.96 3.59
N LEU A 179 -10.78 -26.64 4.72
CA LEU A 179 -9.32 -26.61 4.85
C LEU A 179 -8.74 -27.95 5.32
N GLY A 180 -9.59 -28.89 5.76
CA GLY A 180 -9.16 -30.18 6.32
C GLY A 180 -8.46 -30.05 7.68
N THR A 181 -8.52 -28.86 8.30
CA THR A 181 -7.88 -28.52 9.57
C THR A 181 -8.94 -28.05 10.57
N GLY A 182 -8.70 -28.30 11.86
CA GLY A 182 -9.56 -27.87 12.96
C GLY A 182 -10.58 -28.92 13.41
N LEU A 183 -11.01 -28.81 14.67
CA LEU A 183 -11.93 -29.73 15.35
C LEU A 183 -13.40 -29.28 15.29
N SER A 184 -13.67 -28.04 14.85
CA SER A 184 -14.99 -27.44 14.70
C SER A 184 -15.32 -27.18 13.23
N ASP A 185 -16.58 -26.90 12.89
CA ASP A 185 -16.93 -26.47 11.51
C ASP A 185 -16.03 -25.29 11.09
N ILE A 186 -15.85 -24.31 11.98
CA ILE A 186 -14.90 -23.20 11.81
C ILE A 186 -14.16 -22.99 13.14
N THR A 187 -12.84 -22.81 13.11
CA THR A 187 -12.05 -22.35 14.25
C THR A 187 -11.60 -20.91 13.97
N VAL A 188 -11.87 -20.00 14.90
CA VAL A 188 -11.57 -18.58 14.74
C VAL A 188 -10.65 -18.06 15.83
N ARG A 189 -9.92 -17.00 15.50
CA ARG A 189 -9.31 -16.09 16.46
C ARG A 189 -10.18 -14.84 16.55
N THR A 190 -10.62 -14.47 17.75
CA THR A 190 -11.42 -13.26 17.97
C THR A 190 -10.57 -12.00 17.78
N PRO A 191 -11.19 -10.82 17.62
CA PRO A 191 -10.46 -9.54 17.60
C PRO A 191 -9.57 -9.32 18.84
N GLU A 192 -9.93 -9.91 19.98
CA GLU A 192 -9.13 -9.87 21.21
C GLU A 192 -7.98 -10.91 21.23
N GLY A 193 -7.79 -11.67 20.16
CA GLY A 193 -6.72 -12.66 20.02
C GLY A 193 -7.03 -14.06 20.58
N LEU A 194 -8.25 -14.30 21.08
CA LEU A 194 -8.64 -15.58 21.70
C LEU A 194 -9.05 -16.60 20.65
N ILE A 195 -8.65 -17.86 20.83
CA ILE A 195 -9.10 -18.97 19.98
C ILE A 195 -10.48 -19.45 20.44
N ALA A 196 -11.35 -19.76 19.49
CA ALA A 196 -12.69 -20.29 19.74
C ALA A 196 -13.15 -21.26 18.65
N PRO A 197 -13.69 -22.45 19.02
CA PRO A 197 -14.48 -23.25 18.10
C PRO A 197 -15.82 -22.57 17.80
N LEU A 198 -16.29 -22.75 16.57
CA LEU A 198 -17.56 -22.27 16.08
C LEU A 198 -18.28 -23.35 15.28
N GLU A 199 -19.55 -23.59 15.60
CA GLU A 199 -20.43 -24.50 14.86
C GLU A 199 -21.51 -23.72 14.13
N VAL A 200 -21.78 -24.11 12.87
CA VAL A 200 -22.69 -23.40 11.97
C VAL A 200 -23.97 -24.19 11.79
N THR A 201 -25.12 -23.52 11.85
CA THR A 201 -26.44 -24.14 11.66
C THR A 201 -27.31 -23.28 10.74
N PHE A 202 -28.38 -23.89 10.21
CA PHE A 202 -29.44 -23.11 9.54
C PHE A 202 -30.45 -22.59 10.57
N THR A 203 -30.83 -23.41 11.56
CA THR A 203 -31.94 -23.09 12.48
C THR A 203 -31.72 -23.59 13.92
N ASP A 204 -31.08 -24.75 14.11
CA ASP A 204 -30.91 -25.35 15.45
C ASP A 204 -29.71 -24.77 16.20
N HIS A 205 -29.87 -23.55 16.74
CA HIS A 205 -28.82 -22.82 17.46
C HIS A 205 -28.44 -23.52 18.78
N GLN A 206 -29.41 -24.11 19.48
CA GLN A 206 -29.17 -24.83 20.73
C GLN A 206 -28.22 -26.02 20.54
N LYS A 207 -28.43 -26.82 19.48
CA LYS A 207 -27.54 -27.95 19.17
C LYS A 207 -26.15 -27.48 18.74
N ALA A 208 -26.07 -26.43 17.92
CA ALA A 208 -24.79 -25.85 17.51
C ALA A 208 -24.00 -25.34 18.73
N ALA A 209 -24.64 -24.62 19.65
CA ALA A 209 -24.02 -24.11 20.86
C ALA A 209 -23.49 -25.23 21.77
N LYS A 210 -24.31 -26.25 22.04
CA LYS A 210 -23.88 -27.42 22.82
C LYS A 210 -22.65 -28.09 22.21
N LYS A 211 -22.68 -28.35 20.89
CA LYS A 211 -21.55 -28.96 20.19
C LYS A 211 -20.28 -28.09 20.21
N ALA A 212 -20.42 -26.77 20.07
CA ALA A 212 -19.28 -25.86 20.17
C ALA A 212 -18.67 -25.86 21.58
N VAL A 213 -19.50 -25.96 22.63
CA VAL A 213 -19.05 -26.08 24.03
C VAL A 213 -18.41 -27.45 24.30
N GLU A 214 -18.90 -28.52 23.71
CA GLU A 214 -18.26 -29.84 23.78
C GLU A 214 -16.85 -29.78 23.16
N ILE A 215 -16.72 -29.23 21.96
CA ILE A 215 -15.42 -29.08 21.27
C ILE A 215 -14.46 -28.17 22.06
N LEU A 216 -14.98 -27.14 22.75
CA LEU A 216 -14.19 -26.27 23.60
C LEU A 216 -13.45 -27.05 24.70
N ALA A 217 -14.07 -28.11 25.25
CA ALA A 217 -13.43 -28.94 26.27
C ALA A 217 -12.18 -29.69 25.74
N ASP A 218 -12.16 -29.99 24.44
CA ASP A 218 -11.05 -30.65 23.75
C ASP A 218 -9.99 -29.67 23.21
N MET A 219 -10.19 -28.36 23.39
CA MET A 219 -9.31 -27.29 22.89
C MET A 219 -8.72 -26.47 24.05
N PRO A 220 -7.59 -26.90 24.65
CA PRO A 220 -7.02 -26.27 25.86
C PRO A 220 -6.60 -24.79 25.67
N GLU A 221 -6.28 -24.40 24.45
CA GLU A 221 -5.95 -23.02 24.04
C GLU A 221 -7.18 -22.13 23.84
N ALA A 222 -8.37 -22.72 23.66
CA ALA A 222 -9.59 -21.97 23.44
C ALA A 222 -10.17 -21.47 24.77
N ARG A 223 -10.82 -20.30 24.71
CA ARG A 223 -11.40 -19.61 25.89
C ARG A 223 -12.84 -19.16 25.67
N LYS A 224 -13.31 -19.18 24.43
CA LYS A 224 -14.69 -18.85 24.03
C LYS A 224 -15.18 -19.94 23.08
N ALA A 225 -16.49 -20.07 22.91
CA ALA A 225 -17.10 -20.90 21.89
C ALA A 225 -18.29 -20.16 21.27
N PHE A 226 -18.56 -20.40 19.99
CA PHE A 226 -19.60 -19.67 19.26
C PHE A 226 -20.55 -20.61 18.52
N ALA A 227 -21.80 -20.15 18.37
CA ALA A 227 -22.77 -20.78 17.47
C ALA A 227 -23.23 -19.74 16.44
N ALA A 228 -23.18 -20.10 15.16
CA ALA A 228 -23.62 -19.23 14.08
C ALA A 228 -24.85 -19.79 13.38
N GLY A 229 -25.83 -18.93 13.12
CA GLY A 229 -26.98 -19.20 12.27
C GLY A 229 -26.84 -18.52 10.92
N VAL A 230 -27.17 -19.25 9.84
CA VAL A 230 -27.22 -18.69 8.49
C VAL A 230 -28.54 -19.06 7.82
N ASP A 231 -29.35 -18.07 7.49
CA ASP A 231 -30.52 -18.22 6.62
C ASP A 231 -30.16 -17.76 5.21
N LEU A 232 -29.99 -18.71 4.28
CA LEU A 232 -29.65 -18.42 2.89
C LEU A 232 -30.81 -17.78 2.10
N GLY A 233 -32.05 -18.00 2.53
CA GLY A 233 -33.24 -17.45 1.87
C GLY A 233 -33.47 -15.99 2.26
N ARG A 234 -33.41 -15.69 3.55
CA ARG A 234 -33.52 -14.32 4.08
C ARG A 234 -32.22 -13.54 3.99
N LYS A 235 -31.11 -14.21 3.74
CA LYS A 235 -29.75 -13.66 3.69
C LYS A 235 -29.34 -13.04 5.03
N GLU A 236 -29.68 -13.74 6.11
CA GLU A 236 -29.45 -13.32 7.49
C GLU A 236 -28.39 -14.19 8.17
N PHE A 237 -27.52 -13.54 8.92
CA PHE A 237 -26.51 -14.16 9.76
C PHE A 237 -26.72 -13.75 11.21
N VAL A 238 -26.57 -14.70 12.13
CA VAL A 238 -26.60 -14.45 13.57
C VAL A 238 -25.45 -15.18 14.25
N LEU A 239 -24.80 -14.53 15.23
CA LEU A 239 -23.73 -15.10 16.04
C LEU A 239 -24.10 -15.05 17.51
N PHE A 240 -23.94 -16.16 18.22
CA PHE A 240 -24.16 -16.28 19.66
C PHE A 240 -22.88 -16.70 20.38
N ASP A 241 -22.71 -16.23 21.62
CA ASP A 241 -21.77 -16.83 22.57
C ASP A 241 -22.37 -18.17 23.04
N ALA A 242 -21.71 -19.28 22.72
CA ALA A 242 -22.26 -20.61 22.94
C ALA A 242 -22.38 -20.96 24.43
N LEU A 243 -21.46 -20.47 25.28
CA LEU A 243 -21.51 -20.71 26.72
C LEU A 243 -22.72 -20.00 27.33
N LYS A 244 -22.92 -18.73 26.95
CA LYS A 244 -24.09 -17.95 27.37
C LYS A 244 -25.40 -18.55 26.87
N TYR A 245 -25.44 -18.92 25.60
CA TYR A 245 -26.61 -19.54 24.98
C TYR A 245 -27.04 -20.82 25.71
N VAL A 246 -26.09 -21.71 26.02
CA VAL A 246 -26.39 -22.94 26.78
C VAL A 246 -26.84 -22.66 28.21
N SER A 247 -26.41 -21.53 28.80
CA SER A 247 -26.88 -21.09 30.13
C SER A 247 -28.22 -20.34 30.11
N GLY A 248 -28.86 -20.18 28.95
CA GLY A 248 -30.17 -19.55 28.79
C GLY A 248 -30.16 -18.08 28.37
N ASP A 249 -28.98 -17.49 28.12
CA ASP A 249 -28.86 -16.16 27.53
C ASP A 249 -28.75 -16.27 26.01
N GLU A 250 -29.90 -16.18 25.35
CA GLU A 250 -30.04 -16.33 23.89
C GLU A 250 -29.85 -15.01 23.12
N ASN A 251 -29.25 -13.98 23.74
CA ASN A 251 -29.00 -12.72 23.05
C ASN A 251 -27.88 -12.87 22.01
N PRO A 252 -28.09 -12.46 20.76
CA PRO A 252 -27.05 -12.52 19.73
C PRO A 252 -25.97 -11.46 19.99
N ILE A 253 -24.72 -11.84 19.72
CA ILE A 253 -23.58 -10.91 19.61
C ILE A 253 -23.75 -10.04 18.37
N TYR A 254 -24.09 -10.68 17.25
CA TYR A 254 -24.33 -10.02 15.96
C TYR A 254 -25.58 -10.60 15.31
N GLN A 255 -26.35 -9.74 14.66
CA GLN A 255 -27.42 -10.12 13.74
C GLN A 255 -27.35 -9.17 12.54
N ILE A 256 -26.99 -9.69 11.36
CA ILE A 256 -26.72 -8.88 10.18
C ILE A 256 -27.36 -9.49 8.93
N SER A 257 -27.75 -8.63 8.00
CA SER A 257 -27.98 -9.04 6.62
C SER A 257 -26.66 -9.08 5.86
N PHE A 258 -26.50 -10.09 5.00
CA PHE A 258 -25.39 -10.19 4.08
C PHE A 258 -25.82 -10.04 2.61
N ALA A 259 -27.05 -9.59 2.37
CA ALA A 259 -27.60 -9.48 1.02
C ALA A 259 -26.80 -8.57 0.09
N ASP A 260 -26.27 -7.48 0.64
CA ASP A 260 -25.43 -6.47 -0.01
C ASP A 260 -23.99 -6.94 -0.26
N LYS A 261 -23.55 -8.03 0.38
CA LYS A 261 -22.18 -8.53 0.31
C LYS A 261 -22.00 -9.67 -0.70
N LEU A 262 -23.10 -10.21 -1.24
CA LEU A 262 -23.06 -11.42 -2.06
C LEU A 262 -22.24 -11.23 -3.35
N ASP A 263 -22.36 -10.07 -4.00
CA ASP A 263 -21.60 -9.77 -5.21
C ASP A 263 -20.10 -9.69 -4.90
N ALA A 264 -19.75 -9.02 -3.80
CA ALA A 264 -18.37 -8.96 -3.33
C ALA A 264 -17.82 -10.34 -2.94
N PHE A 265 -18.63 -11.23 -2.35
CA PHE A 265 -18.22 -12.60 -2.02
C PHE A 265 -18.02 -13.47 -3.26
N ALA A 266 -18.76 -13.20 -4.34
CA ALA A 266 -18.65 -13.93 -5.60
C ALA A 266 -17.43 -13.50 -6.45
N ASP A 267 -16.86 -12.33 -6.18
CA ASP A 267 -15.67 -11.84 -6.87
C ASP A 267 -14.38 -12.27 -6.16
N ASP A 268 -13.78 -13.35 -6.66
CA ASP A 268 -12.58 -13.96 -6.11
C ASP A 268 -11.26 -13.36 -6.60
N GLU A 269 -11.32 -12.28 -7.38
CA GLU A 269 -10.13 -11.56 -7.87
C GLU A 269 -9.88 -10.24 -7.14
N ALA A 270 -10.83 -9.79 -6.31
CA ALA A 270 -10.74 -8.52 -5.60
C ALA A 270 -11.20 -8.62 -4.15
N ILE A 271 -10.70 -7.71 -3.32
CA ILE A 271 -11.23 -7.39 -2.00
C ILE A 271 -11.61 -5.91 -2.03
N TYR A 272 -12.86 -5.61 -1.77
CA TYR A 272 -13.38 -4.25 -1.73
C TYR A 272 -13.19 -3.66 -0.33
N SER A 273 -12.91 -2.35 -0.26
CA SER A 273 -12.71 -1.63 1.01
C SER A 273 -13.87 -1.83 2.00
N GLU A 274 -15.11 -1.86 1.51
CA GLU A 274 -16.33 -1.95 2.31
C GLU A 274 -16.55 -3.35 2.91
N GLU A 275 -15.82 -4.36 2.44
CA GLU A 275 -15.95 -5.71 2.94
C GLU A 275 -15.32 -5.93 4.31
N LEU A 276 -14.40 -5.07 4.75
CA LEU A 276 -13.54 -5.33 5.90
C LEU A 276 -13.43 -4.13 6.83
N GLY A 277 -13.30 -4.42 8.13
CA GLY A 277 -13.02 -3.41 9.15
C GLY A 277 -11.64 -2.79 9.04
N ASN A 278 -11.48 -1.60 9.64
CA ASN A 278 -10.28 -0.76 9.51
C ASN A 278 -8.99 -1.40 10.04
N GLU A 279 -9.09 -2.27 11.05
CA GLU A 279 -7.91 -2.90 11.66
C GLU A 279 -7.11 -3.78 10.66
N MET A 280 -7.75 -4.26 9.59
CA MET A 280 -7.15 -5.20 8.63
C MET A 280 -6.25 -4.54 7.58
N PHE A 281 -6.23 -3.21 7.54
CA PHE A 281 -5.50 -2.41 6.53
C PHE A 281 -4.35 -1.60 7.11
N LYS A 282 -4.12 -1.70 8.43
CA LYS A 282 -3.03 -0.97 9.08
C LYS A 282 -1.69 -1.55 8.67
N HIS A 283 -0.79 -0.69 8.23
CA HIS A 283 0.58 -1.06 7.97
C HIS A 283 1.29 -1.46 9.28
N PRO A 284 2.03 -2.59 9.33
CA PRO A 284 2.56 -3.16 10.57
C PRO A 284 3.56 -2.26 11.29
N ILE A 285 4.34 -1.47 10.55
CA ILE A 285 5.35 -0.56 11.12
C ILE A 285 4.78 0.83 11.44
N THR A 286 4.11 1.48 10.49
CA THR A 286 3.65 2.87 10.65
C THR A 286 2.31 2.99 11.39
N GLY A 287 1.53 1.90 11.47
CA GLY A 287 0.17 1.90 12.02
C GLY A 287 -0.87 2.62 11.16
N VAL A 288 -0.48 3.13 9.99
CA VAL A 288 -1.36 3.90 9.09
C VAL A 288 -2.20 2.96 8.24
N ASP A 289 -3.50 3.21 8.17
CA ASP A 289 -4.41 2.67 7.16
C ASP A 289 -4.36 3.59 5.93
N TYR A 290 -3.56 3.21 4.92
CA TYR A 290 -3.36 4.04 3.72
C TYR A 290 -4.60 4.15 2.85
N ARG A 291 -5.48 3.13 2.86
CA ARG A 291 -6.78 3.18 2.20
C ARG A 291 -7.62 4.30 2.81
N ARG A 292 -7.71 4.36 4.15
CA ARG A 292 -8.45 5.43 4.82
C ARG A 292 -7.83 6.81 4.56
N LEU A 293 -6.51 6.92 4.71
CA LEU A 293 -5.78 8.16 4.40
C LEU A 293 -6.09 8.66 2.98
N TYR A 294 -6.14 7.75 2.00
CA TYR A 294 -6.38 8.10 0.60
C TYR A 294 -7.82 8.47 0.33
N LEU A 295 -8.78 7.76 0.91
CA LEU A 295 -10.20 8.12 0.84
C LEU A 295 -10.44 9.51 1.45
N ASP A 296 -9.92 9.77 2.65
CA ASP A 296 -10.05 11.07 3.31
C ASP A 296 -9.47 12.20 2.44
N LEU A 297 -8.30 11.99 1.83
CA LEU A 297 -7.67 12.97 0.94
C LEU A 297 -8.46 13.25 -0.34
N ILE A 298 -9.15 12.25 -0.88
CA ILE A 298 -10.02 12.40 -2.06
C ILE A 298 -11.29 13.17 -1.66
N GLU A 299 -11.91 12.79 -0.54
CA GLU A 299 -13.14 13.42 -0.04
C GLU A 299 -12.92 14.90 0.34
N GLU A 300 -11.75 15.25 0.89
CA GLU A 300 -11.34 16.63 1.17
C GLU A 300 -11.39 17.55 -0.07
N THR A 301 -11.27 17.00 -1.28
CA THR A 301 -11.33 17.76 -2.53
C THR A 301 -12.73 17.84 -3.12
N GLY A 302 -13.73 17.23 -2.47
CA GLY A 302 -15.10 17.11 -2.97
C GLY A 302 -15.29 15.99 -4.01
N ALA A 303 -14.27 15.17 -4.27
CA ALA A 303 -14.37 14.03 -5.17
C ALA A 303 -14.83 12.78 -4.40
N LYS A 304 -15.44 11.81 -5.09
CA LYS A 304 -15.79 10.50 -4.54
C LYS A 304 -14.59 9.56 -4.61
N GLY A 305 -14.14 9.04 -3.48
CA GLY A 305 -13.07 8.04 -3.42
C GLY A 305 -13.61 6.61 -3.35
N GLU A 306 -12.97 5.69 -4.08
CA GLU A 306 -13.20 4.25 -3.93
C GLU A 306 -11.86 3.52 -3.93
N VAL A 307 -11.72 2.50 -3.08
CA VAL A 307 -10.50 1.69 -2.98
C VAL A 307 -10.85 0.21 -3.14
N ILE A 308 -10.13 -0.47 -4.02
CA ILE A 308 -10.17 -1.93 -4.16
C ILE A 308 -8.76 -2.51 -4.07
N PHE A 309 -8.68 -3.76 -3.67
CA PHE A 309 -7.44 -4.52 -3.57
C PHE A 309 -7.52 -5.68 -4.55
N THR A 310 -6.58 -5.78 -5.49
CA THR A 310 -6.59 -6.82 -6.53
C THR A 310 -5.21 -6.95 -7.15
N ASN A 311 -4.85 -8.15 -7.60
CA ASN A 311 -3.66 -8.38 -8.42
C ASN A 311 -3.94 -8.33 -9.93
N ASN A 312 -5.21 -8.16 -10.32
CA ASN A 312 -5.61 -7.94 -11.71
C ASN A 312 -5.74 -6.42 -11.98
N PRO A 313 -4.79 -5.78 -12.69
CA PRO A 313 -4.83 -4.33 -12.90
C PRO A 313 -6.04 -3.89 -13.74
N PHE A 314 -6.60 -4.80 -14.55
CA PHE A 314 -7.74 -4.51 -15.43
C PHE A 314 -9.08 -4.48 -14.69
N LYS A 315 -9.12 -4.91 -13.44
CA LYS A 315 -10.33 -4.89 -12.60
C LYS A 315 -10.95 -3.50 -12.51
N VAL A 316 -10.14 -2.46 -12.69
CA VAL A 316 -10.60 -1.07 -12.71
C VAL A 316 -11.64 -0.79 -13.80
N TYR A 317 -11.66 -1.56 -14.90
CA TYR A 317 -12.69 -1.45 -15.94
C TYR A 317 -14.06 -1.98 -15.50
N GLU A 318 -14.11 -2.84 -14.48
CA GLU A 318 -15.37 -3.32 -13.90
C GLU A 318 -15.98 -2.29 -12.94
N MET A 319 -15.22 -1.25 -12.56
CA MET A 319 -15.67 -0.22 -11.64
C MET A 319 -16.45 0.92 -12.30
N GLY A 320 -16.71 0.83 -13.61
CA GLY A 320 -17.52 1.77 -14.38
C GLY A 320 -16.72 2.55 -15.42
N TYR A 321 -17.30 3.65 -15.90
CA TYR A 321 -16.67 4.49 -16.90
C TYR A 321 -15.42 5.20 -16.34
N LEU A 322 -14.36 5.27 -17.15
CA LEU A 322 -13.11 5.93 -16.83
C LEU A 322 -12.83 7.00 -17.88
N ASP A 323 -12.29 8.14 -17.47
CA ASP A 323 -11.76 9.19 -18.35
C ASP A 323 -10.24 9.12 -18.49
N GLY A 324 -9.56 8.41 -17.57
CA GLY A 324 -8.11 8.25 -17.60
C GLY A 324 -7.60 7.26 -16.57
N ILE A 325 -6.41 6.71 -16.84
CA ILE A 325 -5.72 5.77 -15.97
C ILE A 325 -4.33 6.33 -15.64
N ILE A 326 -4.01 6.37 -14.34
CA ILE A 326 -2.73 6.77 -13.80
C ILE A 326 -2.07 5.54 -13.18
N LEU A 327 -0.87 5.20 -13.62
CA LEU A 327 -0.07 4.12 -13.05
C LEU A 327 0.80 4.71 -11.94
N GLY A 328 0.48 4.38 -10.70
CA GLY A 328 1.10 4.93 -9.49
C GLY A 328 2.38 4.20 -9.04
N GLU A 329 2.72 3.12 -9.71
CA GLU A 329 3.96 2.38 -9.53
C GLU A 329 5.15 3.07 -10.21
N VAL A 330 6.35 2.84 -9.71
CA VAL A 330 7.61 3.42 -10.19
C VAL A 330 8.37 2.39 -11.02
N HIS A 331 8.63 1.18 -10.52
CA HIS A 331 9.54 0.25 -11.19
C HIS A 331 8.88 -0.46 -12.38
N ALA A 332 7.66 -0.99 -12.19
CA ALA A 332 6.97 -1.76 -13.21
C ALA A 332 6.11 -0.91 -14.18
N ARG A 333 6.16 0.42 -14.04
CA ARG A 333 5.30 1.38 -14.74
C ARG A 333 5.27 1.24 -16.27
N LYS A 334 6.43 1.01 -16.89
CA LYS A 334 6.53 0.87 -18.36
C LYS A 334 5.86 -0.42 -18.82
N PHE A 335 6.21 -1.53 -18.16
CA PHE A 335 5.58 -2.82 -18.39
C PHE A 335 4.06 -2.76 -18.20
N ARG A 336 3.59 -2.12 -17.12
CA ARG A 336 2.16 -2.00 -16.86
C ARG A 336 1.46 -1.11 -17.89
N LYS A 337 2.09 -0.03 -18.34
CA LYS A 337 1.56 0.81 -19.42
C LYS A 337 1.41 0.02 -20.72
N ASP A 338 2.43 -0.72 -21.12
CA ASP A 338 2.40 -1.56 -22.32
C ASP A 338 1.28 -2.60 -22.25
N LEU A 339 1.07 -3.19 -21.06
CA LEU A 339 -0.01 -4.13 -20.80
C LEU A 339 -1.41 -3.50 -20.99
N PHE A 340 -1.65 -2.27 -20.50
CA PHE A 340 -2.91 -1.55 -20.73
C PHE A 340 -3.11 -1.17 -22.20
N LEU A 341 -2.05 -0.76 -22.90
CA LEU A 341 -2.12 -0.42 -24.32
C LEU A 341 -2.42 -1.68 -25.16
N ALA A 342 -1.78 -2.80 -24.87
CA ALA A 342 -2.04 -4.08 -25.53
C ALA A 342 -3.46 -4.61 -25.26
N PHE A 343 -4.01 -4.34 -24.09
CA PHE A 343 -5.41 -4.66 -23.76
C PHE A 343 -6.43 -3.78 -24.54
N GLY A 344 -5.96 -2.72 -25.21
CA GLY A 344 -6.80 -1.84 -26.00
C GLY A 344 -7.46 -0.73 -25.19
N ALA A 345 -6.77 -0.21 -24.17
CA ALA A 345 -7.22 0.96 -23.41
C ALA A 345 -7.67 2.10 -24.34
N LYS A 346 -8.92 2.54 -24.20
CA LYS A 346 -9.52 3.61 -25.02
C LYS A 346 -9.40 5.00 -24.39
N VAL A 347 -8.82 5.06 -23.19
CA VAL A 347 -8.61 6.28 -22.40
C VAL A 347 -7.11 6.51 -22.26
N PRO A 348 -6.67 7.75 -22.00
CA PRO A 348 -5.26 8.02 -21.75
C PRO A 348 -4.74 7.20 -20.56
N VAL A 349 -3.59 6.55 -20.74
CA VAL A 349 -2.86 5.82 -19.69
C VAL A 349 -1.52 6.52 -19.48
N LYS A 350 -1.28 7.08 -18.29
CA LYS A 350 -0.05 7.80 -17.98
C LYS A 350 0.65 7.25 -16.73
N THR A 351 1.97 7.27 -16.75
CA THR A 351 2.82 6.99 -15.59
C THR A 351 3.15 8.28 -14.82
N LEU A 352 3.66 8.15 -13.59
CA LEU A 352 4.02 9.31 -12.76
C LEU A 352 5.10 10.22 -13.38
N ASP A 353 5.98 9.67 -14.20
CA ASP A 353 6.99 10.46 -14.95
C ASP A 353 6.40 11.26 -16.12
N GLU A 354 5.16 10.99 -16.51
CA GLU A 354 4.44 11.72 -17.57
C GLU A 354 3.45 12.76 -17.01
N ILE A 355 3.38 12.89 -15.69
CA ILE A 355 2.45 13.77 -14.99
C ILE A 355 3.25 14.79 -14.18
N GLY A 356 3.04 16.08 -14.46
CA GLY A 356 3.74 17.17 -13.80
C GLY A 356 4.95 17.69 -14.59
N PRO A 357 5.81 18.49 -13.95
CA PRO A 357 6.91 19.16 -14.65
C PRO A 357 7.97 18.18 -15.18
N ALA A 358 8.43 18.41 -16.41
CA ALA A 358 9.59 17.74 -16.97
C ALA A 358 10.86 17.93 -16.10
N PRO A 359 11.86 17.05 -16.23
CA PRO A 359 11.86 15.83 -17.07
C PRO A 359 11.26 14.60 -16.37
N TRP A 360 10.98 14.68 -15.07
CA TRP A 360 10.63 13.52 -14.23
C TRP A 360 9.16 13.46 -13.81
N GLY A 361 8.34 14.44 -14.17
CA GLY A 361 6.98 14.54 -13.65
C GLY A 361 6.99 14.55 -12.12
N VAL A 362 6.18 13.68 -11.52
CA VAL A 362 6.08 13.48 -10.06
C VAL A 362 6.67 12.15 -9.59
N ILE A 363 7.35 11.41 -10.47
CA ILE A 363 8.04 10.17 -10.07
C ILE A 363 9.11 10.50 -9.01
N GLY A 364 9.15 9.74 -7.93
CA GLY A 364 10.12 9.96 -6.84
C GLY A 364 9.91 11.27 -6.04
N SER A 365 8.87 12.05 -6.34
CA SER A 365 8.55 13.26 -5.58
C SER A 365 8.21 12.96 -4.12
N ASN A 366 8.41 13.95 -3.25
CA ASN A 366 8.12 13.85 -1.83
C ASN A 366 7.36 15.08 -1.32
N VAL A 367 6.63 14.92 -0.23
CA VAL A 367 6.00 16.05 0.46
C VAL A 367 7.08 17.02 0.98
N SER A 368 6.98 18.28 0.56
CA SER A 368 7.79 19.37 1.10
C SER A 368 7.03 20.10 2.22
N ASP A 369 5.78 20.48 1.95
CA ASP A 369 4.88 21.11 2.90
C ASP A 369 3.49 20.50 2.74
N TYR A 370 3.08 19.72 3.74
CA TYR A 370 1.80 19.00 3.69
C TYR A 370 0.60 19.95 3.76
N GLN A 371 0.68 21.01 4.57
CA GLN A 371 -0.43 21.94 4.78
C GLN A 371 -0.64 22.84 3.55
N LYS A 372 0.45 23.28 2.92
CA LYS A 372 0.40 24.09 1.70
C LYS A 372 0.24 23.25 0.43
N GLY A 373 0.24 21.92 0.54
CA GLY A 373 0.12 21.03 -0.61
C GLY A 373 1.29 21.17 -1.58
N VAL A 374 2.53 21.23 -1.08
CA VAL A 374 3.73 21.41 -1.90
C VAL A 374 4.53 20.12 -1.96
N LEU A 375 4.77 19.64 -3.18
CA LEU A 375 5.66 18.54 -3.51
C LEU A 375 7.04 19.08 -3.89
N LYS A 376 8.08 18.39 -3.45
CA LYS A 376 9.44 18.54 -3.98
C LYS A 376 9.68 17.46 -5.03
N LEU A 377 10.14 17.88 -6.20
CA LEU A 377 10.42 17.00 -7.33
C LEU A 377 11.87 16.50 -7.29
N LEU A 378 12.19 15.54 -8.16
CA LEU A 378 13.58 15.15 -8.41
C LEU A 378 14.37 16.34 -9.01
N PRO A 379 15.71 16.34 -8.85
CA PRO A 379 16.61 17.22 -9.57
C PRO A 379 16.37 17.15 -11.07
N GLU A 380 16.52 18.29 -11.73
CA GLU A 380 16.38 18.36 -13.19
C GLU A 380 17.47 17.55 -13.90
N ASP A 381 18.72 17.78 -13.49
CA ASP A 381 19.91 17.13 -14.05
C ASP A 381 20.87 16.77 -12.92
N ALA A 382 20.76 15.53 -12.42
CA ALA A 382 21.61 15.04 -11.35
C ALA A 382 23.06 14.87 -11.84
N ASP A 383 23.26 14.18 -12.96
CA ASP A 383 24.60 13.87 -13.47
C ASP A 383 25.38 15.15 -13.80
N GLY A 384 24.76 16.11 -14.50
CA GLY A 384 25.40 17.39 -14.78
C GLY A 384 25.65 18.24 -13.52
N THR A 385 24.83 18.09 -12.48
CA THR A 385 25.11 18.74 -11.19
C THR A 385 26.28 18.09 -10.46
N ALA A 386 26.40 16.75 -10.51
CA ALA A 386 27.52 16.03 -9.93
C ALA A 386 28.84 16.44 -10.59
N GLU A 387 28.87 16.54 -11.92
CA GLU A 387 30.07 16.99 -12.65
C GLU A 387 30.44 18.43 -12.29
N LYS A 388 29.47 19.35 -12.20
CA LYS A 388 29.73 20.74 -11.76
C LYS A 388 30.28 20.80 -10.34
N ILE A 389 29.78 19.97 -9.42
CA ILE A 389 30.32 19.88 -8.05
C ILE A 389 31.77 19.38 -8.12
N ARG A 390 32.05 18.34 -8.92
CA ARG A 390 33.39 17.77 -9.08
C ARG A 390 34.38 18.81 -9.61
N GLU A 391 34.03 19.49 -10.70
CA GLU A 391 34.83 20.58 -11.29
C GLU A 391 35.09 21.69 -10.27
N LYS A 392 34.07 22.08 -9.50
CA LYS A 392 34.17 23.14 -8.48
C LYS A 392 35.07 22.75 -7.31
N ILE A 393 35.03 21.48 -6.87
CA ILE A 393 35.93 20.95 -5.85
C ILE A 393 37.36 21.02 -6.38
N LEU A 394 37.61 20.49 -7.58
CA LEU A 394 38.94 20.52 -8.19
C LEU A 394 39.48 21.96 -8.32
N GLU A 395 38.65 22.91 -8.75
CA GLU A 395 39.02 24.33 -8.86
C GLU A 395 39.46 24.92 -7.51
N LYS A 396 38.72 24.63 -6.43
CA LYS A 396 38.92 25.25 -5.12
C LYS A 396 39.92 24.56 -4.21
N THR A 397 40.03 23.23 -4.30
CA THR A 397 40.82 22.41 -3.40
C THR A 397 42.03 21.79 -4.09
N GLY A 398 42.03 21.73 -5.42
CA GLY A 398 43.03 21.02 -6.21
C GLY A 398 42.90 19.48 -6.12
N LYS A 399 41.78 18.96 -5.58
CA LYS A 399 41.56 17.53 -5.35
C LYS A 399 40.65 16.91 -6.40
N ASP A 400 41.05 15.77 -6.95
CA ASP A 400 40.24 14.98 -7.88
C ASP A 400 39.40 13.97 -7.09
N VAL A 401 38.10 14.20 -7.06
CA VAL A 401 37.11 13.39 -6.34
C VAL A 401 36.04 12.87 -7.29
N ASP A 402 35.37 11.80 -6.89
CA ASP A 402 34.10 11.41 -7.51
C ASP A 402 32.93 12.07 -6.77
N VAL A 403 31.84 12.37 -7.47
CA VAL A 403 30.64 12.94 -6.87
C VAL A 403 29.44 12.05 -7.18
N LEU A 404 28.70 11.67 -6.13
CA LEU A 404 27.48 10.88 -6.23
C LEU A 404 26.30 11.68 -5.70
N ILE A 405 25.27 11.87 -6.53
CA ILE A 405 23.97 12.35 -6.04
C ILE A 405 23.13 11.13 -5.69
N LEU A 406 22.72 11.03 -4.43
CA LEU A 406 22.04 9.85 -3.91
C LEU A 406 20.68 10.15 -3.31
N ALA A 407 19.73 9.28 -3.62
CA ALA A 407 18.40 9.27 -3.02
C ALA A 407 18.45 8.44 -1.73
N THR A 408 18.30 9.08 -0.58
CA THR A 408 18.10 8.39 0.70
C THR A 408 17.01 9.13 1.48
N GLU A 409 16.25 8.41 2.30
CA GLU A 409 15.42 9.01 3.36
C GLU A 409 16.28 9.50 4.54
N LEU A 410 17.47 10.04 4.25
CA LEU A 410 18.32 10.68 5.24
C LEU A 410 17.93 12.16 5.34
N THR A 411 17.82 12.63 6.58
CA THR A 411 17.23 13.91 6.99
C THR A 411 17.75 15.16 6.25
N LYS A 412 16.96 16.25 6.33
CA LYS A 412 17.00 17.54 5.60
C LYS A 412 18.35 18.30 5.47
N THR A 413 19.48 17.79 5.97
CA THR A 413 20.73 18.55 6.17
C THR A 413 22.02 17.73 5.99
N GLN A 414 22.01 16.60 5.29
CA GLN A 414 23.19 15.73 5.22
C GLN A 414 23.81 15.66 3.83
N ILE A 415 25.11 15.99 3.77
CA ILE A 415 26.07 15.51 2.78
C ILE A 415 26.87 14.40 3.47
N LEU A 416 27.03 13.25 2.82
CA LEU A 416 28.00 12.24 3.25
C LEU A 416 29.28 12.46 2.42
N VAL A 417 30.45 12.34 3.01
CA VAL A 417 31.70 12.18 2.27
C VAL A 417 32.22 10.79 2.61
N TYR A 418 32.44 9.98 1.60
CA TYR A 418 33.12 8.70 1.74
C TYR A 418 34.60 8.94 1.47
N MET A 419 35.41 8.69 2.49
CA MET A 419 36.85 8.89 2.44
C MET A 419 37.55 7.56 2.19
N ASN A 420 38.38 7.51 1.16
CA ASN A 420 39.23 6.36 0.91
C ASN A 420 40.65 6.67 1.41
N TRP A 421 40.97 6.22 2.62
CA TRP A 421 42.32 6.37 3.16
C TRP A 421 43.24 5.27 2.60
N GLN A 422 43.95 5.56 1.51
CA GLN A 422 45.19 4.85 1.19
C GLN A 422 46.34 5.40 2.04
N THR A 423 46.32 5.16 3.36
CA THR A 423 47.54 5.30 4.15
C THR A 423 48.34 4.02 4.11
N HIS A 424 49.56 4.11 3.58
CA HIS A 424 50.64 3.18 3.88
C HIS A 424 50.93 3.19 5.38
N ILE A 425 50.24 2.35 6.15
CA ILE A 425 50.65 2.02 7.51
C ILE A 425 51.84 1.07 7.37
N HIS A 426 53.04 1.64 7.43
CA HIS A 426 54.22 0.86 7.79
C HIS A 426 54.13 0.56 9.29
N LEU A 427 53.79 -0.70 9.62
CA LEU A 427 53.98 -1.26 10.96
C LEU A 427 55.46 -1.24 11.34
#